data_AF-A0A833PGU3-F1
#
_entry.id   AF-A0A833PGU3-F1
#
_cell.length_a   1.000
_cell.length_b   1.000
_cell.length_c   1.000
_cell.angle_alpha   90.00
_cell.angle_beta   90.00
_cell.angle_gamma   90.00
#
_symmetry.space_group_name_H-M   'P 1'
#
loop_
_entity.id
_entity.type
_entity.pdbx_description
1 polymer ?
#
loop_
_entity_poly.entity_id
_entity_poly.type
_entity_poly.pdbx_seq_one_letter_code
_entity_poly.pdbx_strand_id
1 'polypeptide(L)'
;MLSLFLKCSIGAAVVLLISILSKSKTFYIAGLVPLFPTFALIAHVIVAQEKGTEALKQTALFGIWSLVPYFIYLLVVYLLATKLSMWSCFGIATLCWIVAAAGLIYGWQIFHQ
;
A
#
# COMPACT_ATOMS: atom_id res chain seq x y z
N MET A 1 -15.50 -1.93 -23.35
CA MET A 1 -14.88 -0.59 -23.47
C MET A 1 -15.30 0.35 -22.33
N LEU A 2 -16.61 0.56 -22.07
CA LEU A 2 -17.09 1.46 -21.00
C LEU A 2 -16.55 1.14 -19.59
N SER A 3 -16.47 -0.14 -19.21
CA SER A 3 -15.89 -0.55 -17.92
C SER A 3 -14.41 -0.14 -17.76
N LEU A 4 -13.63 -0.27 -18.82
CA LEU A 4 -12.22 0.12 -18.81
C LEU A 4 -12.08 1.64 -18.72
N PHE A 5 -12.91 2.38 -19.47
CA PHE A 5 -12.96 3.85 -19.41
C PHE A 5 -13.27 4.36 -17.99
N LEU A 6 -14.27 3.79 -17.32
CA LEU A 6 -14.62 4.16 -15.94
C LEU A 6 -13.48 3.90 -14.95
N LYS A 7 -12.82 2.74 -15.03
CA LYS A 7 -11.68 2.39 -14.17
C LYS A 7 -10.51 3.36 -14.36
N CYS A 8 -10.19 3.71 -15.61
CA CYS A 8 -9.15 4.69 -15.92
C CYS A 8 -9.52 6.09 -15.40
N SER A 9 -10.77 6.52 -15.57
CA SER A 9 -11.26 7.82 -15.08
C SER A 9 -11.17 7.93 -13.56
N ILE A 10 -11.44 6.86 -12.81
CA ILE A 10 -11.26 6.81 -11.35
C ILE A 10 -9.78 7.01 -10.99
N GLY A 11 -8.87 6.30 -11.66
CA GLY A 11 -7.43 6.49 -11.45
C GLY A 11 -6.98 7.93 -11.70
N ALA A 12 -7.44 8.54 -12.80
CA ALA A 12 -7.16 9.94 -13.12
C ALA A 12 -7.74 10.90 -12.06
N ALA A 13 -8.97 10.66 -11.59
CA ALA A 13 -9.59 11.46 -10.54
C ALA A 13 -8.82 11.38 -9.22
N VAL A 14 -8.33 10.20 -8.83
CA VAL A 14 -7.49 10.02 -7.64
C VAL A 14 -6.17 10.77 -7.77
N VAL A 15 -5.50 10.69 -8.92
CA VAL A 15 -4.26 11.45 -9.18
C VAL A 15 -4.50 12.96 -9.13
N LEU A 16 -5.61 13.43 -9.70
CA LEU A 16 -6.00 14.84 -9.62
C LEU A 16 -6.25 15.27 -8.17
N LEU A 17 -6.94 14.45 -7.39
CA LEU A 17 -7.19 14.70 -5.97
C LEU A 17 -5.88 14.81 -5.18
N ILE A 18 -4.93 13.89 -5.40
CA ILE A 18 -3.59 13.95 -4.80
C ILE A 18 -2.88 15.25 -5.17
N SER A 19 -2.96 15.67 -6.45
CA SER A 19 -2.35 16.91 -6.96
C SER A 19 -2.97 18.17 -6.37
N ILE A 20 -4.29 18.19 -6.15
CA ILE A 20 -4.97 19.30 -5.49
C ILE A 20 -4.59 19.35 -4.00
N LEU A 21 -4.63 18.21 -3.31
CA LEU A 21 -4.33 18.13 -1.88
C LEU A 21 -2.88 18.45 -1.58
N SER A 22 -1.92 18.05 -2.43
CA SER A 22 -0.49 18.32 -2.23
C SER A 22 -0.13 19.81 -2.29
N LYS A 23 -0.98 20.64 -2.89
CA LYS A 23 -0.82 22.11 -2.96
C LYS A 23 -1.51 22.86 -1.80
N SER A 24 -2.27 22.15 -0.97
CA SER A 24 -2.99 22.75 0.16
C SER A 24 -2.09 22.98 1.37
N LYS A 25 -2.55 23.76 2.36
CA LYS A 25 -1.86 23.92 3.65
C LYS A 25 -1.73 22.60 4.43
N THR A 26 -2.52 21.60 4.08
CA THR A 26 -2.53 20.26 4.67
C THR A 26 -2.05 19.21 3.66
N PHE A 27 -0.94 19.49 2.98
CA PHE A 27 -0.38 18.64 1.91
C PHE A 27 -0.15 17.18 2.31
N TYR A 28 0.13 16.91 3.60
CA TYR A 28 0.34 15.56 4.11
C TYR A 28 -0.89 14.65 3.97
N ILE A 29 -2.11 15.22 3.87
CA ILE A 29 -3.35 14.46 3.61
C ILE A 29 -3.30 13.78 2.23
N ALA A 30 -2.52 14.31 1.29
CA ALA A 30 -2.31 13.65 0.00
C ALA A 30 -1.72 12.23 0.15
N GLY A 31 -1.01 11.95 1.26
CA GLY A 31 -0.51 10.62 1.60
C GLY A 31 -1.59 9.64 2.05
N LEU A 32 -2.75 10.13 2.54
CA LEU A 32 -3.89 9.27 2.94
C LEU A 32 -4.71 8.78 1.74
N VAL A 33 -4.78 9.56 0.67
CA VAL A 33 -5.56 9.21 -0.53
C VAL A 33 -5.19 7.84 -1.10
N PRO A 34 -3.89 7.50 -1.33
CA PRO A 34 -3.52 6.18 -1.83
C PRO A 34 -3.71 5.05 -0.81
N LEU A 35 -3.95 5.34 0.48
CA LEU A 35 -4.25 4.33 1.51
C LEU A 35 -5.69 3.83 1.45
N PHE A 36 -6.54 4.42 0.60
CA PHE A 36 -7.88 3.90 0.41
C PHE A 36 -7.83 2.42 -0.04
N PRO A 37 -8.49 1.50 0.67
CA PRO A 37 -8.18 0.07 0.61
C PRO A 37 -8.81 -0.64 -0.60
N THR A 38 -8.87 -0.01 -1.78
CA THR A 38 -9.52 -0.59 -2.98
C THR A 38 -8.97 -1.97 -3.33
N PHE A 39 -7.65 -2.11 -3.41
CA PHE A 39 -7.03 -3.39 -3.74
C PHE A 39 -7.23 -4.43 -2.65
N ALA A 40 -7.18 -4.03 -1.37
CA ALA A 40 -7.48 -4.91 -0.26
C ALA A 40 -8.95 -5.37 -0.28
N LEU A 41 -9.90 -4.48 -0.60
CA LEU A 41 -11.30 -4.82 -0.75
C LEU A 41 -11.53 -5.84 -1.87
N ILE A 42 -10.90 -5.64 -3.04
CA ILE A 42 -10.97 -6.59 -4.16
C ILE A 42 -10.41 -7.95 -3.73
N ALA A 43 -9.25 -7.98 -3.07
CA ALA A 43 -8.65 -9.21 -2.57
C ALA A 43 -9.55 -9.92 -1.56
N HIS A 44 -10.14 -9.17 -0.61
CA HIS A 44 -11.06 -9.72 0.39
C HIS A 44 -12.31 -10.32 -0.24
N VAL A 45 -12.91 -9.65 -1.23
CA VAL A 45 -14.09 -10.19 -1.94
C VAL A 45 -13.73 -11.48 -2.67
N ILE A 46 -12.61 -11.51 -3.40
CA ILE A 46 -12.16 -12.70 -4.13
C ILE A 46 -11.87 -13.85 -3.15
N VAL A 47 -11.10 -13.61 -2.08
CA VAL A 47 -10.77 -14.64 -1.08
C VAL A 47 -12.03 -15.17 -0.38
N ALA A 48 -12.97 -14.30 -0.03
CA ALA A 48 -14.22 -14.70 0.61
C ALA A 48 -15.07 -15.60 -0.32
N GLN A 49 -15.11 -15.28 -1.61
CA GLN A 49 -15.84 -16.06 -2.61
C GLN A 49 -15.17 -17.39 -2.94
N GLU A 50 -13.83 -17.43 -3.05
CA GLU A 50 -13.08 -18.62 -3.47
C GLU A 50 -12.73 -19.57 -2.32
N LYS A 51 -12.47 -19.04 -1.11
CA LYS A 51 -11.94 -19.81 0.02
C LYS A 51 -12.76 -19.69 1.31
N GLY A 52 -13.83 -18.89 1.30
CA GLY A 52 -14.72 -18.70 2.44
C GLY A 52 -14.21 -17.69 3.48
N THR A 53 -14.98 -17.52 4.54
CA THR A 53 -14.80 -16.45 5.54
C THR A 53 -13.62 -16.67 6.50
N GLU A 54 -13.24 -17.92 6.77
CA GLU A 54 -12.06 -18.20 7.61
C GLU A 54 -10.77 -17.80 6.89
N ALA A 55 -10.67 -18.10 5.58
CA ALA A 55 -9.55 -17.64 4.76
C ALA A 55 -9.51 -16.11 4.67
N LEU A 56 -10.67 -15.45 4.54
CA LEU A 56 -10.76 -13.99 4.61
C LEU A 56 -10.19 -13.43 5.92
N LYS A 57 -10.51 -14.04 7.07
CA LYS A 57 -9.99 -13.62 8.38
C LYS A 57 -8.46 -13.76 8.44
N GLN A 58 -7.90 -14.84 7.91
CA GLN A 58 -6.45 -15.02 7.80
C GLN A 58 -5.81 -13.99 6.86
N THR A 59 -6.44 -13.68 5.72
CA THR A 59 -5.99 -12.62 4.81
C THR A 59 -6.02 -11.24 5.48
N ALA A 60 -7.06 -10.93 6.24
CA ALA A 60 -7.13 -9.68 7.00
C ALA A 60 -6.05 -9.61 8.09
N LEU A 61 -5.79 -10.71 8.79
CA LEU A 61 -4.72 -10.80 9.79
C LEU A 61 -3.35 -10.59 9.15
N PHE A 62 -3.05 -11.26 8.04
CA PHE A 62 -1.84 -10.99 7.26
C PHE A 62 -1.78 -9.53 6.79
N GLY A 63 -2.91 -8.95 6.39
CA GLY A 63 -3.06 -7.54 6.04
C GLY A 63 -2.64 -6.60 7.16
N ILE A 64 -2.99 -6.89 8.41
CA ILE A 64 -2.53 -6.12 9.58
C ILE A 64 -1.00 -6.19 9.71
N TRP A 65 -0.41 -7.38 9.59
CA TRP A 65 1.05 -7.53 9.63
C TRP A 65 1.74 -6.85 8.45
N SER A 66 1.09 -6.76 7.29
CA SER A 66 1.62 -6.08 6.09
C SER A 66 1.80 -4.57 6.27
N LEU A 67 1.26 -3.98 7.35
CA LEU A 67 1.56 -2.60 7.74
C LEU A 67 3.02 -2.40 8.14
N VAL A 68 3.72 -3.46 8.59
CA VAL A 68 5.13 -3.38 9.01
C VAL A 68 6.06 -2.97 7.84
N PRO A 69 6.03 -3.63 6.67
CA PRO A 69 6.75 -3.15 5.49
C PRO A 69 6.47 -1.69 5.15
N TYR A 70 5.19 -1.27 5.18
CA TYR A 70 4.80 0.10 4.88
C TYR A 70 5.34 1.11 5.91
N PHE A 71 5.29 0.76 7.19
CA PHE A 71 5.90 1.55 8.27
C PHE A 71 7.40 1.73 8.04
N ILE A 72 8.12 0.66 7.69
CA ILE A 72 9.55 0.71 7.38
C ILE A 72 9.81 1.65 6.20
N TYR A 73 9.03 1.54 5.12
CA TYR A 73 9.12 2.45 3.98
C TYR A 73 9.00 3.92 4.41
N LEU A 74 7.94 4.26 5.15
CA LEU A 74 7.70 5.63 5.61
C LEU A 74 8.80 6.13 6.55
N LEU A 75 9.28 5.28 7.45
CA LEU A 75 10.37 5.61 8.36
C LEU A 75 11.65 5.94 7.59
N VAL A 76 12.00 5.15 6.59
CA VAL A 76 13.19 5.39 5.75
C VAL A 76 13.03 6.70 4.96
N VAL A 77 11.85 6.94 4.37
CA VAL A 77 11.57 8.22 3.68
C VAL A 77 11.71 9.40 4.66
N TYR A 78 11.12 9.32 5.85
CA TYR A 78 11.18 10.36 6.87
C TYR A 78 12.63 10.68 7.29
N LEU A 79 13.47 9.65 7.46
CA LEU A 79 14.85 9.81 7.92
C LEU A 79 15.81 10.30 6.82
N LEU A 80 15.52 10.01 5.55
CA LEU A 80 16.45 10.24 4.43
C LEU A 80 16.00 11.33 3.45
N ALA A 81 14.75 11.78 3.48
CA ALA A 81 14.21 12.75 2.50
C ALA A 81 14.97 14.08 2.44
N THR A 82 15.61 14.51 3.53
CA THR A 82 16.41 15.75 3.57
C THR A 82 17.91 15.51 3.38
N LYS A 83 18.35 14.24 3.32
CA LYS A 83 19.76 13.85 3.28
C LYS A 83 20.20 13.35 1.91
N LEU A 84 19.28 12.83 1.10
CA LEU A 84 19.55 12.20 -0.19
C LEU A 84 18.73 12.85 -1.30
N SER A 85 19.12 12.57 -2.56
CA SER A 85 18.27 12.90 -3.70
C SER A 85 16.92 12.16 -3.62
N MET A 86 15.87 12.73 -4.23
CA MET A 86 14.53 12.12 -4.26
C MET A 86 14.56 10.66 -4.75
N TRP A 87 15.26 10.40 -5.86
CA TRP A 87 15.36 9.08 -6.46
C TRP A 87 16.10 8.09 -5.55
N SER A 88 17.18 8.52 -4.89
CA SER A 88 17.92 7.68 -3.94
C SER A 88 17.09 7.37 -2.70
N CYS A 89 16.38 8.36 -2.15
CA CYS A 89 15.51 8.19 -0.99
C CYS A 89 14.42 7.15 -1.26
N PHE A 90 13.68 7.30 -2.36
CA PHE A 90 12.63 6.34 -2.74
C PHE A 90 13.19 4.97 -3.13
N GLY A 91 14.35 4.92 -3.80
CA GLY A 91 15.03 3.67 -4.11
C GLY A 91 15.38 2.87 -2.86
N ILE A 92 16.02 3.49 -1.87
CA ILE A 92 16.40 2.84 -0.62
C ILE A 92 15.17 2.45 0.19
N ALA A 93 14.19 3.34 0.33
CA ALA A 93 12.94 3.03 1.04
C ALA A 93 12.22 1.83 0.43
N THR A 94 12.18 1.74 -0.90
CA THR A 94 11.58 0.61 -1.63
C THR A 94 12.36 -0.67 -1.40
N LEU A 95 13.70 -0.64 -1.40
CA LEU A 95 14.51 -1.82 -1.09
C LEU A 95 14.27 -2.32 0.34
N CYS A 96 14.23 -1.41 1.33
CA CYS A 96 13.90 -1.76 2.71
C CYS A 96 12.50 -2.37 2.83
N TRP A 97 11.51 -1.83 2.10
CA TRP A 97 10.17 -2.39 2.00
C TRP A 97 10.19 -3.81 1.42
N ILE A 98 10.91 -4.05 0.32
CA ILE A 98 11.00 -5.38 -0.31
C ILE A 98 11.58 -6.41 0.67
N VAL A 99 12.67 -6.06 1.35
CA VAL A 99 13.31 -6.94 2.34
C VAL A 99 12.34 -7.25 3.49
N ALA A 100 11.65 -6.24 4.02
CA ALA A 100 10.68 -6.43 5.08
C ALA A 100 9.47 -7.27 4.64
N ALA A 101 8.95 -7.04 3.44
CA ALA A 101 7.84 -7.79 2.87
C ALA A 101 8.23 -9.27 2.63
N ALA A 102 9.42 -9.52 2.09
CA ALA A 102 9.94 -10.87 1.90
C ALA A 102 10.10 -11.61 3.24
N GLY A 103 10.69 -10.93 4.25
CA GLY A 103 10.82 -11.47 5.60
C GLY A 103 9.46 -11.78 6.24
N LEU A 104 8.47 -10.90 6.06
CA LEU A 104 7.11 -11.13 6.55
C LEU A 104 6.46 -12.34 5.88
N ILE A 105 6.54 -12.47 4.55
CA ILE A 105 5.97 -13.61 3.82
C ILE A 105 6.62 -14.92 4.27
N TYR A 106 7.95 -14.94 4.36
CA TYR A 106 8.68 -16.14 4.77
C TYR A 106 8.36 -16.52 6.23
N GLY A 107 8.36 -15.55 7.14
CA GLY A 107 7.96 -15.77 8.53
C GLY A 107 6.52 -16.29 8.62
N TRP A 108 5.60 -15.70 7.86
CA TRP A 108 4.21 -16.14 7.85
C TRP A 108 4.07 -17.61 7.42
N GLN A 109 4.77 -18.02 6.36
CA GLN A 109 4.77 -19.40 5.87
C GLN A 109 5.33 -20.41 6.89
N ILE A 110 6.25 -19.99 7.75
CA ILE A 110 6.79 -20.87 8.80
C ILE A 110 5.80 -21.03 9.97
N PHE A 111 5.16 -19.94 10.40
CA PHE A 111 4.33 -19.95 11.62
C PHE A 111 2.85 -20.32 11.37
N HIS A 112 2.35 -20.13 10.14
CA HIS A 112 0.94 -20.32 9.78
C HIS A 112 0.76 -21.33 8.63
N GLN A 113 1.66 -22.31 8.53
CA GLN A 113 1.51 -23.46 7.63
C GLN A 113 0.34 -24.36 8.04
#